data_AF-A0A0R3FFM5-F1
#
_entry.id   AF-A0A0R3FFM5-F1
#
_cell.length_a   1.000
_cell.length_b   1.000
_cell.length_c   1.000
_cell.angle_alpha   90.00
_cell.angle_beta   90.00
_cell.angle_gamma   90.00
#
_symmetry.space_group_name_H-M   'P 1'
#
loop_
_entity.id
_entity.type
_entity.pdbx_description
1 polymer ?
#
loop_
_entity_poly.entity_id
_entity_poly.type
_entity_poly.pdbx_seq_one_letter_code
_entity_poly.pdbx_strand_id
1 'polypeptide(L)'
;MGYVDRGGIAMMFIEAPALAAQAASEGAGGATTAATLAAGAPAMGAVLPMGGEEVSAMFAQAIAAHGAQFLAAGALGVAQREAFAATVATSAATYTAMDAVGKALLSL
;
A
#
# COMPACT_ATOMS: atom_id res chain seq x y z
N MET A 1 -1.91 12.62 23.51
CA MET A 1 -2.58 13.77 22.87
C MET A 1 -4.07 13.53 23.02
N GLY A 2 -4.72 14.27 23.93
CA GLY A 2 -6.05 13.93 24.45
C GLY A 2 -7.17 14.36 23.51
N TYR A 3 -8.13 13.45 23.29
CA TYR A 3 -9.38 13.74 22.59
C TYR A 3 -10.43 14.14 23.64
N VAL A 4 -10.92 15.38 23.60
CA VAL A 4 -12.07 15.83 24.39
C VAL A 4 -13.21 16.10 23.42
N ASP A 5 -14.15 15.17 23.36
CA ASP A 5 -15.39 15.34 22.61
C ASP A 5 -16.34 16.26 23.40
N ARG A 6 -16.60 17.45 22.84
CA ARG A 6 -17.60 18.42 23.33
C ARG A 6 -18.50 18.85 22.17
N GLY A 7 -19.28 17.92 21.61
CA GLY A 7 -20.60 18.23 21.04
C GLY A 7 -20.68 19.35 19.98
N GLY A 8 -19.62 19.57 19.21
CA GLY A 8 -19.54 20.56 18.14
C GLY A 8 -18.31 20.23 17.32
N ILE A 9 -18.54 19.88 16.04
CA ILE A 9 -17.54 19.66 14.97
C ILE A 9 -16.10 19.53 15.48
N ALA A 10 -15.64 18.28 15.66
CA ALA A 10 -14.26 17.99 16.05
C ALA A 10 -13.28 18.82 15.18
N MET A 11 -12.66 19.83 15.78
CA MET A 11 -11.64 20.63 15.10
C MET A 11 -10.40 19.75 14.95
N MET A 12 -10.23 19.21 13.75
CA MET A 12 -9.12 18.35 13.39
C MET A 12 -7.93 19.21 12.97
N PHE A 13 -6.90 19.29 13.81
CA PHE A 13 -5.61 19.84 13.44
C PHE A 13 -4.87 18.83 12.55
N ILE A 14 -4.90 19.03 11.23
CA ILE A 14 -4.19 18.20 10.26
C ILE A 14 -2.83 18.83 9.94
N GLU A 15 -1.77 18.05 10.09
CA GLU A 15 -0.44 18.40 9.56
C GLU A 15 -0.31 17.93 8.11
N ALA A 16 -0.68 18.80 7.15
CA ALA A 16 -0.66 18.46 5.73
C ALA A 16 0.72 17.97 5.22
N PRO A 17 1.87 18.51 5.68
CA PRO A 17 3.19 17.97 5.33
C PRO A 17 3.41 16.53 5.83
N ALA A 18 2.86 16.18 7.00
CA ALA A 18 2.99 14.82 7.54
C ALA A 18 2.16 13.82 6.71
N LEU A 19 0.96 14.21 6.25
CA LEU A 19 0.19 13.38 5.31
C LEU A 19 0.92 13.22 3.96
N ALA A 20 1.51 14.28 3.42
CA ALA A 20 2.29 14.19 2.19
C ALA A 20 3.50 13.24 2.34
N ALA A 21 4.21 13.31 3.47
CA ALA A 21 5.30 12.40 3.79
C ALA A 21 4.82 10.94 3.94
N GLN A 22 3.66 10.73 4.57
CA GLN A 22 3.06 9.40 4.68
C GLN A 22 2.70 8.83 3.30
N ALA A 23 2.07 9.63 2.43
CA ALA A 23 1.76 9.20 1.07
C ALA A 23 3.02 8.78 0.30
N ALA A 24 4.11 9.56 0.41
CA ALA A 24 5.39 9.22 -0.19
C ALA A 24 5.99 7.92 0.37
N SER A 25 5.93 7.72 1.69
CA SER A 25 6.40 6.50 2.35
C SER A 25 5.61 5.27 1.90
N GLU A 26 4.29 5.40 1.75
CA GLU A 26 3.42 4.31 1.30
C GLU A 26 3.70 3.92 -0.15
N GLY A 27 3.86 4.90 -1.05
CA GLY A 27 4.24 4.64 -2.44
C GLY A 27 5.64 4.04 -2.57
N ALA A 28 6.61 4.49 -1.77
CA ALA A 28 7.94 3.87 -1.74
C ALA A 28 7.89 2.42 -1.25
N GLY A 29 7.08 2.14 -0.21
CA GLY A 29 6.84 0.80 0.31
C GLY A 29 6.14 -0.11 -0.70
N GLY A 30 5.14 0.40 -1.42
CA GLY A 30 4.43 -0.31 -2.48
C GLY A 30 5.36 -0.66 -3.64
N ALA A 31 6.16 0.30 -4.13
CA ALA A 31 7.19 0.06 -5.15
C ALA A 31 8.22 -1.00 -4.72
N THR A 32 8.69 -0.94 -3.47
CA THR A 32 9.65 -1.92 -2.93
C THR A 32 9.03 -3.32 -2.87
N THR A 33 7.77 -3.42 -2.45
CA THR A 33 7.04 -4.69 -2.37
C THR A 33 6.83 -5.27 -3.77
N ALA A 34 6.44 -4.44 -4.74
CA ALA A 34 6.25 -4.83 -6.13
C ALA A 34 7.55 -5.34 -6.75
N ALA A 35 8.66 -4.63 -6.54
CA ALA A 35 9.98 -5.04 -7.02
C ALA A 35 10.41 -6.39 -6.42
N THR A 36 10.18 -6.59 -5.11
CA THR A 36 10.48 -7.85 -4.43
C THR A 36 9.66 -9.00 -5.02
N LEU A 37 8.36 -8.79 -5.26
CA LEU A 37 7.49 -9.78 -5.90
C LEU A 37 7.97 -10.13 -7.31
N ALA A 38 8.28 -9.12 -8.12
CA ALA A 38 8.75 -9.30 -9.49
C ALA A 38 10.09 -10.05 -9.54
N ALA A 39 11.01 -9.75 -8.63
CA ALA A 39 12.31 -10.42 -8.53
C ALA A 39 12.18 -11.89 -8.11
N GLY A 40 11.22 -12.22 -7.24
CA GLY A 40 10.98 -13.60 -6.78
C GLY A 40 10.17 -14.47 -7.74
N ALA A 41 9.39 -13.87 -8.64
CA ALA A 41 8.46 -14.60 -9.52
C ALA A 41 9.10 -15.72 -10.36
N PRO A 42 10.29 -15.56 -10.98
CA PRO A 42 10.90 -16.64 -11.78
C PRO A 42 11.21 -17.89 -10.96
N ALA A 43 11.68 -17.72 -9.71
CA ALA A 43 12.00 -18.83 -8.83
C ALA A 43 10.75 -19.59 -8.39
N MET A 44 9.63 -18.90 -8.18
CA MET A 44 8.34 -19.54 -7.86
C MET A 44 7.74 -20.31 -9.04
N GLY A 45 8.09 -19.96 -10.28
CA GLY A 45 7.63 -20.65 -11.49
C GLY A 45 8.51 -21.84 -11.91
N ALA A 46 9.73 -21.97 -11.39
CA ALA A 46 10.72 -22.97 -11.81
C ALA A 46 10.72 -24.23 -10.92
N VAL A 47 9.56 -24.66 -10.46
CA VAL A 47 9.43 -25.81 -9.54
C VAL A 47 9.60 -27.12 -10.31
N LEU A 48 10.41 -28.02 -9.77
CA LEU A 48 10.66 -29.36 -10.32
C LEU A 48 10.21 -30.45 -9.35
N PRO A 49 9.78 -31.63 -9.84
CA PRO A 49 9.56 -32.81 -9.01
C PRO A 49 10.84 -33.21 -8.27
N MET A 50 10.71 -33.64 -7.02
CA MET A 50 11.85 -34.12 -6.22
C MET A 50 12.29 -35.55 -6.60
N GLY A 51 11.39 -36.29 -7.25
CA GLY A 51 11.58 -37.67 -7.71
C GLY A 51 10.68 -38.01 -8.89
N GLY A 52 10.75 -39.26 -9.36
CA GLY A 52 10.00 -39.76 -10.53
C GLY A 52 8.60 -40.27 -10.22
N GLU A 53 8.26 -40.41 -8.95
CA GLU A 53 6.95 -40.85 -8.46
C GLU A 53 5.85 -39.81 -8.68
N GLU A 54 4.61 -40.29 -8.82
CA GLU A 54 3.44 -39.45 -9.12
C GLU A 54 3.20 -38.39 -8.05
N VAL A 55 3.49 -38.71 -6.78
CA VAL A 55 3.34 -37.77 -5.65
C VAL A 55 4.27 -36.57 -5.79
N SER A 56 5.52 -36.77 -6.26
CA SER A 56 6.47 -35.68 -6.50
C SER A 56 6.00 -34.77 -7.63
N ALA A 57 5.42 -35.33 -8.69
CA ALA A 57 4.83 -34.55 -9.78
C ALA A 57 3.63 -33.72 -9.30
N MET A 58 2.71 -34.32 -8.53
CA MET A 58 1.55 -33.62 -7.96
C MET A 58 1.97 -32.53 -6.98
N PHE A 59 2.98 -32.78 -6.15
CA PHE A 59 3.47 -31.80 -5.19
C PHE A 59 4.16 -30.60 -5.87
N ALA A 60 4.97 -30.86 -6.91
CA ALA A 60 5.56 -29.79 -7.72
C ALA A 60 4.49 -28.89 -8.36
N GLN A 61 3.42 -29.49 -8.89
CA GLN A 61 2.28 -28.73 -9.43
C GLN A 61 1.57 -27.91 -8.36
N ALA A 62 1.35 -28.46 -7.16
CA ALA A 62 0.72 -27.74 -6.06
C ALA A 62 1.56 -26.53 -5.61
N ILE A 63 2.88 -26.67 -5.52
CA ILE A 63 3.78 -25.55 -5.20
C ILE A 63 3.72 -24.48 -6.30
N ALA A 64 3.78 -24.86 -7.57
CA ALA A 64 3.70 -23.90 -8.68
C ALA A 64 2.37 -23.14 -8.67
N ALA A 65 1.25 -23.83 -8.44
CA ALA A 65 -0.07 -23.22 -8.30
C ALA A 65 -0.12 -22.26 -7.11
N HIS A 66 0.45 -22.64 -5.96
CA HIS A 66 0.51 -21.78 -4.79
C HIS A 66 1.39 -20.54 -5.02
N GLY A 67 2.54 -20.69 -5.70
CA GLY A 67 3.39 -19.57 -6.11
C GLY A 67 2.64 -18.58 -7.00
N ALA A 68 1.87 -19.06 -7.98
CA ALA A 68 1.03 -18.22 -8.81
C ALA A 68 -0.06 -17.48 -7.99
N GLN A 69 -0.70 -18.16 -7.04
CA GLN A 69 -1.69 -17.55 -6.13
C GLN A 69 -1.06 -16.48 -5.25
N PHE A 70 0.13 -16.74 -4.69
CA PHE A 70 0.87 -15.77 -3.88
C PHE A 70 1.24 -14.52 -4.67
N LEU A 71 1.75 -14.68 -5.90
CA LEU A 71 2.08 -13.55 -6.77
C LEU A 71 0.85 -12.73 -7.13
N ALA A 72 -0.28 -13.38 -7.43
CA ALA A 72 -1.54 -12.69 -7.73
C ALA A 72 -2.07 -11.91 -6.52
N ALA A 73 -2.09 -12.54 -5.33
CA ALA A 73 -2.54 -11.90 -4.11
C ALA A 73 -1.62 -10.73 -3.70
N GLY A 74 -0.30 -10.92 -3.80
CA GLY A 74 0.67 -9.88 -3.50
C GLY A 74 0.57 -8.69 -4.47
N ALA A 75 0.33 -8.93 -5.77
CA ALA A 75 0.09 -7.86 -6.74
C ALA A 75 -1.17 -7.05 -6.39
N LEU A 76 -2.23 -7.71 -5.90
CA LEU A 76 -3.44 -7.05 -5.45
C LEU A 76 -3.19 -6.22 -4.18
N GLY A 77 -2.37 -6.72 -3.25
CA GLY A 77 -1.92 -5.98 -2.08
C GLY A 77 -1.09 -4.74 -2.42
N VAL A 78 -0.20 -4.83 -3.42
CA VAL A 78 0.54 -3.66 -3.95
C VAL A 78 -0.45 -2.61 -4.47
N ALA A 79 -1.43 -3.02 -5.29
CA ALA A 79 -2.43 -2.09 -5.81
C ALA A 79 -3.25 -1.40 -4.71
N GLN A 80 -3.61 -2.13 -3.65
CA GLN A 80 -4.30 -1.57 -2.47
C GLN A 80 -3.44 -0.54 -1.73
N ARG A 81 -2.14 -0.84 -1.56
CA ARG A 81 -1.21 0.08 -0.89
C ARG A 81 -1.00 1.36 -1.69
N GLU A 82 -0.88 1.25 -3.01
CA GLU A 82 -0.78 2.42 -3.90
C GLU A 82 -2.08 3.25 -3.91
N ALA A 83 -3.25 2.61 -3.89
CA ALA A 83 -4.52 3.31 -3.76
C ALA A 83 -4.63 4.07 -2.42
N PHE A 84 -4.12 3.48 -1.34
CA PHE A 84 -4.01 4.16 -0.05
C PHE A 84 -3.05 5.35 -0.12
N ALA A 85 -1.85 5.19 -0.69
CA ALA A 85 -0.89 6.28 -0.88
C ALA A 85 -1.53 7.46 -1.66
N ALA A 86 -2.23 7.16 -2.75
CA ALA A 86 -2.95 8.17 -3.53
C ALA A 86 -4.04 8.89 -2.74
N THR A 87 -4.80 8.16 -1.92
CA THR A 87 -5.84 8.74 -1.05
C THR A 87 -5.23 9.68 0.00
N VAL A 88 -4.12 9.29 0.62
CA VAL A 88 -3.43 10.13 1.60
C VAL A 88 -2.83 11.38 0.92
N ALA A 89 -2.32 11.24 -0.31
CA ALA A 89 -1.81 12.38 -1.08
C ALA A 89 -2.90 13.39 -1.44
N THR A 90 -4.09 12.92 -1.86
CA THR A 90 -5.22 13.81 -2.16
C THR A 90 -5.75 14.48 -0.89
N SER A 91 -5.77 13.79 0.25
CA SER A 91 -6.05 14.42 1.55
C SER A 91 -5.02 15.50 1.88
N ALA A 92 -3.72 15.23 1.74
CA ALA A 92 -2.65 16.22 1.99
C ALA A 92 -2.84 17.50 1.15
N ALA A 93 -3.12 17.34 -0.14
CA ALA A 93 -3.38 18.46 -1.05
C ALA A 93 -4.63 19.26 -0.64
N THR A 94 -5.70 18.57 -0.25
CA THR A 94 -6.95 19.18 0.18
C THR A 94 -6.74 20.03 1.43
N TYR A 95 -6.05 19.50 2.44
CA TYR A 95 -5.78 20.25 3.67
C TYR A 95 -4.81 21.42 3.45
N THR A 96 -3.82 21.26 2.57
CA THR A 96 -2.95 22.38 2.16
C THR A 96 -3.75 23.53 1.54
N ALA A 97 -4.72 23.21 0.68
CA ALA A 97 -5.59 24.22 0.06
C ALA A 97 -6.50 24.90 1.10
N MET A 98 -7.06 24.14 2.05
CA MET A 98 -7.89 24.69 3.12
C MET A 98 -7.09 25.63 4.03
N ASP A 99 -5.85 25.28 4.36
CA ASP A 99 -4.95 26.15 5.14
C ASP A 99 -4.64 27.46 4.40
N ALA A 100 -4.44 27.40 3.09
CA ALA A 100 -4.20 28.58 2.26
C ALA A 100 -5.42 29.51 2.23
N VAL A 101 -6.63 28.95 2.07
CA VAL A 101 -7.89 29.70 2.12
C VAL A 101 -8.10 30.31 3.51
N GLY A 102 -7.86 29.54 4.58
CA GLY A 102 -7.97 30.03 5.96
C GLY A 102 -7.03 31.21 6.23
N LYS A 103 -5.78 31.13 5.77
CA LYS A 103 -4.82 32.24 5.86
C LYS A 103 -5.26 33.46 5.07
N ALA A 104 -5.79 33.29 3.87
CA ALA A 104 -6.29 34.39 3.05
C ALA A 104 -7.46 35.12 3.71
N LEU A 105 -8.42 34.37 4.27
CA LEU A 105 -9.56 34.93 5.00
C LEU A 105 -9.14 35.71 6.26
N LEU A 106 -8.11 35.25 6.98
CA LEU A 106 -7.60 35.93 8.16
C LEU A 106 -6.77 37.19 7.83
N SER A 107 -6.29 37.32 6.60
CA SER A 107 -5.51 38.48 6.12
C SER A 107 -6.36 39.64 5.59
N LEU A 108 -7.69 39.49 5.63
CA LEU A 108 -8.70 40.43 5.13
C LEU A 108 -9.31 41.22 6.29
#